data_AF-A0A9D7EGT5-F1
#
_entry.id   AF-A0A9D7EGT5-F1
#
_cell.length_a   1.000
_cell.length_b   1.000
_cell.length_c   1.000
_cell.angle_alpha   90.00
_cell.angle_beta   90.00
_cell.angle_gamma   90.00
#
_symmetry.space_group_name_H-M   'P 1'
#
loop_
_entity.id
_entity.type
_entity.pdbx_description
1 polymer ?
#
loop_
_entity_poly.entity_id
_entity_poly.type
_entity_poly.pdbx_seq_one_letter_code
_entity_poly.pdbx_strand_id
1 'polypeptide(L)'
;MAWQFCFGSPWDPPPPAVERCFCSNPWYEQCAVTPGDADGNTVLNVSDAVSIISFIFAGGPAPTPYAVASGDVNGDCTVSISDAVALIAFIFSGGAAPATCTLWPAHCGTLR
;
A
#
# COMPACT_ATOMS: atom_id res chain seq x y z
N MET A 1 -19.50 11.50 25.72
CA MET A 1 -19.49 10.51 24.63
C MET A 1 -18.51 11.02 23.59
N ALA A 2 -17.23 10.75 23.85
CA ALA A 2 -16.41 9.77 23.13
C ALA A 2 -15.76 10.42 21.89
N TRP A 3 -14.84 11.36 22.16
CA TRP A 3 -13.85 11.79 21.18
C TRP A 3 -12.55 11.10 21.54
N GLN A 4 -12.25 10.08 20.73
CA GLN A 4 -11.33 9.00 20.99
C GLN A 4 -9.89 9.43 20.71
N PHE A 5 -9.03 9.16 21.69
CA PHE A 5 -7.58 9.30 21.67
C PHE A 5 -6.97 8.45 20.56
N CYS A 6 -6.08 9.03 19.74
CA CYS A 6 -5.04 8.31 19.00
C CYS A 6 -3.76 9.14 19.03
N PHE A 7 -3.05 8.98 20.15
CA PHE A 7 -1.63 8.67 20.28
C PHE A 7 -0.58 9.43 19.45
N GLY A 8 0.34 10.02 20.22
CA GLY A 8 1.57 10.69 19.79
C GLY A 8 2.55 10.80 20.96
N SER A 9 2.39 10.00 22.01
CA SER A 9 3.31 9.92 23.14
C SER A 9 4.15 8.63 23.05
N PRO A 10 5.40 8.61 23.56
CA PRO A 10 6.26 7.42 23.53
C PRO A 10 5.74 6.19 24.28
N TRP A 11 4.59 6.30 24.96
CA TRP A 11 4.03 5.27 25.84
C TRP A 11 2.78 4.60 25.29
N ASP A 12 2.46 4.88 24.03
CA ASP A 12 1.23 4.43 23.42
C ASP A 12 1.42 3.04 22.76
N PRO A 13 0.53 2.06 23.04
CA PRO A 13 0.68 0.71 22.50
C PRO A 13 0.44 0.70 20.98
N PRO A 14 1.13 -0.18 20.23
CA PRO A 14 0.91 -0.30 18.79
C PRO A 14 -0.55 -0.68 18.48
N PRO A 15 -1.19 -0.05 17.48
CA PRO A 15 -2.59 -0.35 17.17
C PRO A 15 -2.75 -1.80 16.68
N PRO A 16 -3.91 -2.43 16.96
CA PRO A 16 -4.22 -3.75 16.43
C PRO A 16 -4.25 -3.71 14.89
N ALA A 17 -3.77 -4.78 14.26
CA ALA A 17 -3.40 -4.87 12.83
C ALA A 17 -4.55 -4.72 11.80
N VAL A 18 -5.72 -4.17 12.17
CA VAL A 18 -6.91 -4.22 11.31
C VAL A 18 -7.75 -2.94 11.22
N GLU A 19 -7.38 -1.81 11.84
CA GLU A 19 -8.23 -0.62 11.74
C GLU A 19 -7.48 0.67 11.40
N ARG A 20 -7.69 1.08 10.13
CA ARG A 20 -7.62 2.45 9.59
C ARG A 20 -6.22 2.97 9.24
N CYS A 21 -5.89 2.86 7.95
CA CYS A 21 -4.89 3.70 7.32
C CYS A 21 -5.42 5.14 7.23
N PHE A 22 -5.10 5.98 8.22
CA PHE A 22 -5.27 7.42 8.06
C PHE A 22 -4.21 7.93 7.09
N CYS A 23 -4.62 8.32 5.88
CA CYS A 23 -3.78 9.05 4.93
C CYS A 23 -3.64 10.54 5.26
N SER A 24 -3.70 10.94 6.54
CA SER A 24 -3.54 12.35 6.88
C SER A 24 -3.24 12.56 8.36
N ASN A 25 -1.96 12.75 8.69
CA ASN A 25 -1.65 13.88 9.56
C ASN A 25 -1.40 15.09 8.64
N PRO A 26 -2.08 16.24 8.83
CA PRO A 26 -1.76 17.47 8.11
C PRO A 26 -0.33 18.02 8.35
N TRP A 27 0.45 17.39 9.24
CA TRP A 27 1.82 17.75 9.61
C TRP A 27 2.86 16.63 9.34
N TYR A 28 2.48 15.47 8.79
CA TYR A 28 3.43 14.51 8.19
C TYR A 28 2.82 13.90 6.92
N GLU A 29 3.50 14.02 5.80
CA GLU A 29 3.17 13.36 4.52
C GLU A 29 3.65 11.90 4.51
N GLN A 30 3.45 11.17 5.61
CA GLN A 30 3.89 9.78 5.72
C GLN A 30 2.69 8.85 5.64
N CYS A 31 2.58 8.19 4.49
CA CYS A 31 1.67 7.08 4.33
C CYS A 31 2.25 5.84 5.00
N ALA A 32 1.39 5.06 5.65
CA ALA A 32 1.76 3.79 6.25
C ALA A 32 1.99 2.66 5.22
N VAL A 33 1.91 2.98 3.92
CA VAL A 33 2.04 2.04 2.80
C VAL A 33 2.82 2.66 1.65
N THR A 34 3.61 1.80 1.01
CA THR A 34 4.30 2.10 -0.24
C THR A 34 3.60 1.34 -1.36
N PRO A 35 3.00 2.00 -2.36
CA PRO A 35 2.41 1.30 -3.48
C PRO A 35 3.43 0.42 -4.19
N GLY A 36 3.08 -0.85 -4.37
CA GLY A 36 3.95 -1.89 -4.89
C GLY A 36 4.77 -2.66 -3.86
N ASP A 37 4.78 -2.27 -2.58
CA ASP A 37 5.34 -3.07 -1.47
C ASP A 37 4.28 -4.07 -1.02
N ALA A 38 4.11 -5.12 -1.82
CA ALA A 38 3.01 -6.05 -1.69
C ALA A 38 3.20 -7.01 -0.50
N ASP A 39 4.43 -7.28 -0.10
CA ASP A 39 4.72 -8.10 1.08
C ASP A 39 4.89 -7.29 2.38
N GLY A 40 4.87 -5.95 2.29
CA GLY A 40 4.85 -5.02 3.42
C GLY A 40 6.18 -4.92 4.16
N ASN A 41 7.29 -5.27 3.50
CA ASN A 41 8.62 -5.29 4.09
C ASN A 41 9.38 -3.96 3.96
N THR A 42 8.76 -2.92 3.37
CA THR A 42 9.30 -1.59 3.09
C THR A 42 10.38 -1.52 2.01
N VAL A 43 10.57 -2.60 1.25
CA VAL A 43 11.60 -2.73 0.20
C VAL A 43 10.96 -3.18 -1.11
N LEU A 44 10.78 -2.24 -2.04
CA LEU A 44 10.31 -2.53 -3.39
C LEU A 44 11.29 -3.40 -4.17
N ASN A 45 10.92 -4.65 -4.41
CA ASN A 45 11.74 -5.59 -5.15
C ASN A 45 10.91 -6.64 -5.91
N VAL A 46 11.58 -7.67 -6.45
CA VAL A 46 10.94 -8.70 -7.27
C VAL A 46 9.99 -9.59 -6.45
N SER A 47 10.22 -9.74 -5.14
CA SER A 47 9.31 -10.49 -4.25
C SER A 47 7.91 -9.92 -4.27
N ASP A 48 7.77 -8.59 -4.34
CA ASP A 48 6.48 -7.92 -4.40
C ASP A 48 5.72 -8.23 -5.69
N ALA A 49 6.41 -8.20 -6.84
CA ALA A 49 5.82 -8.55 -8.12
C ALA A 49 5.33 -10.01 -8.12
N VAL A 50 6.11 -10.92 -7.53
CA VAL A 50 5.71 -12.32 -7.36
C VAL A 50 4.50 -12.45 -6.44
N SER A 51 4.45 -11.68 -5.35
CA SER A 51 3.30 -11.65 -4.42
C SER A 51 2.02 -11.17 -5.11
N ILE A 52 2.08 -10.11 -5.92
CA ILE A 52 0.94 -9.62 -6.72
C ILE A 52 0.46 -10.70 -7.70
N ILE A 53 1.38 -11.33 -8.43
CA ILE A 53 1.04 -12.41 -9.38
C ILE A 53 0.41 -13.60 -8.64
N SER A 54 0.96 -13.99 -7.49
CA SER A 54 0.45 -15.09 -6.68
C SER A 54 -0.95 -14.79 -6.15
N PHE A 55 -1.23 -13.56 -5.72
CA PHE A 55 -2.55 -13.12 -5.28
C PHE A 55 -3.58 -13.27 -6.42
N ILE A 56 -3.23 -12.81 -7.63
CA ILE A 56 -4.14 -12.79 -8.78
C ILE A 56 -4.42 -14.19 -9.32
N PHE A 57 -3.40 -15.02 -9.50
CA PHE A 57 -3.52 -16.27 -10.25
C PHE A 57 -3.48 -17.54 -9.41
N ALA A 58 -2.85 -17.49 -8.23
CA ALA A 58 -2.61 -18.67 -7.40
C ALA A 58 -3.43 -18.68 -6.10
N GLY A 59 -4.28 -17.65 -5.87
CA GLY A 59 -5.01 -17.50 -4.61
C GLY A 59 -4.08 -17.29 -3.41
N GLY A 60 -2.91 -16.69 -3.65
CA GLY A 60 -1.97 -16.32 -2.60
C GLY A 60 -2.54 -15.25 -1.66
N PRO A 61 -1.82 -14.93 -0.58
CA PRO A 61 -2.20 -13.85 0.33
C PRO A 61 -2.39 -12.54 -0.44
N ALA A 62 -3.39 -11.74 -0.03
CA ALA A 62 -3.56 -10.40 -0.54
C ALA A 62 -2.37 -9.51 -0.14
N PRO A 63 -2.03 -8.48 -0.93
CA PRO A 63 -0.98 -7.53 -0.58
C PRO A 63 -1.22 -6.90 0.80
N THR A 64 -0.15 -6.68 1.55
CA THR A 64 -0.20 -6.19 2.93
C THR A 64 0.52 -4.85 3.09
N PRO A 65 0.11 -4.00 4.03
CA PRO A 65 -1.00 -4.15 4.98
C PRO A 65 -2.40 -3.87 4.39
N TYR A 66 -2.49 -3.32 3.17
CA TYR A 66 -3.78 -3.05 2.52
C TYR A 66 -3.75 -3.53 1.07
N ALA A 67 -4.63 -4.46 0.72
CA ALA A 67 -4.59 -5.15 -0.57
C ALA A 67 -4.45 -4.20 -1.76
N VAL A 68 -5.27 -3.15 -1.81
CA VAL A 68 -5.27 -2.24 -2.94
C VAL A 68 -4.12 -1.24 -2.86
N ALA A 69 -3.91 -0.57 -1.73
CA ALA A 69 -2.86 0.44 -1.60
C ALA A 69 -1.42 -0.12 -1.65
N SER A 70 -1.22 -1.39 -1.31
CA SER A 70 0.06 -2.09 -1.43
C SER A 70 0.23 -2.79 -2.78
N GLY A 71 -0.87 -3.21 -3.42
CA GLY A 71 -0.86 -4.04 -4.61
C GLY A 71 -1.07 -3.32 -5.94
N ASP A 72 -1.70 -2.15 -5.92
CA ASP A 72 -1.91 -1.32 -7.11
C ASP A 72 -0.75 -0.33 -7.25
N VAL A 73 0.12 -0.69 -8.19
CA VAL A 73 1.39 -0.03 -8.48
C VAL A 73 1.16 1.14 -9.42
N ASN A 74 0.19 1.03 -10.34
CA ASN A 74 -0.05 2.01 -11.39
C ASN A 74 -1.05 3.11 -10.95
N GLY A 75 -1.72 2.95 -9.81
CA GLY A 75 -2.68 3.86 -9.22
C GLY A 75 -4.05 3.88 -9.90
N ASP A 76 -4.45 2.81 -10.60
CA ASP A 76 -5.72 2.72 -11.34
C ASP A 76 -6.92 2.20 -10.50
N CYS A 77 -6.68 2.02 -9.21
CA CYS A 77 -7.61 1.55 -8.19
C CYS A 77 -7.95 0.07 -8.25
N THR A 78 -7.21 -0.71 -9.03
CA THR A 78 -7.43 -2.14 -9.21
C THR A 78 -6.11 -2.90 -9.10
N VAL A 79 -6.06 -3.92 -8.24
CA VAL A 79 -4.91 -4.83 -8.22
C VAL A 79 -5.05 -5.82 -9.36
N SER A 80 -4.16 -5.72 -10.35
CA SER A 80 -4.21 -6.45 -11.60
C SER A 80 -2.83 -6.88 -12.08
N ILE A 81 -2.78 -7.62 -13.18
CA ILE A 81 -1.50 -8.04 -13.78
C ILE A 81 -0.70 -6.83 -14.31
N SER A 82 -1.38 -5.72 -14.62
CA SER A 82 -0.74 -4.48 -15.05
C SER A 82 0.19 -3.92 -13.98
N ASP A 83 -0.15 -4.12 -12.70
CA ASP A 83 0.65 -3.66 -11.56
C ASP A 83 1.96 -4.44 -11.43
N ALA A 84 1.88 -5.77 -11.53
CA ALA A 84 3.07 -6.61 -11.53
C ALA A 84 4.00 -6.27 -12.71
N VAL A 85 3.44 -6.04 -13.90
CA VAL A 85 4.23 -5.64 -15.09
C VAL A 85 4.86 -4.26 -14.88
N ALA A 86 4.12 -3.29 -14.34
CA ALA A 86 4.62 -1.95 -14.05
C ALA A 86 5.78 -2.00 -13.04
N LEU A 87 5.65 -2.80 -11.97
CA LEU A 87 6.68 -2.95 -10.96
C LEU A 87 7.95 -3.60 -11.51
N ILE A 88 7.82 -4.66 -12.30
CA ILE A 88 8.97 -5.30 -12.96
C ILE A 88 9.67 -4.32 -13.91
N ALA A 89 8.90 -3.55 -14.69
CA ALA A 89 9.44 -2.55 -15.59
C ALA A 89 10.19 -1.44 -14.84
N PHE A 90 9.68 -1.00 -13.69
CA PHE A 90 10.36 -0.04 -12.82
C PHE A 90 11.69 -0.60 -12.30
N ILE A 91 11.69 -1.82 -11.76
CA ILE A 91 12.88 -2.46 -11.15
C ILE A 91 14.01 -2.68 -12.16
N PHE A 92 13.69 -3.19 -13.35
CA PHE A 92 14.71 -3.65 -14.30
C PHE A 92 14.98 -2.70 -15.46
N SER A 93 13.98 -1.91 -15.86
CA SER A 93 14.02 -1.14 -17.11
C SER A 93 13.91 0.37 -16.89
N GLY A 94 13.83 0.83 -15.63
CA GLY A 94 13.61 2.24 -15.32
C GLY A 94 12.27 2.75 -15.84
N GLY A 95 11.24 1.89 -15.83
CA GLY A 95 9.87 2.25 -16.18
C GLY A 95 9.27 3.33 -15.26
N ALA A 96 7.99 3.62 -15.45
CA ALA A 96 7.29 4.58 -14.60
C ALA A 96 7.40 4.21 -13.12
N ALA A 97 7.69 5.20 -12.28
CA ALA A 97 7.73 4.99 -10.83
C ALA A 97 6.34 4.57 -10.31
N PRO A 98 6.28 3.73 -9.27
CA PRO A 98 5.02 3.38 -8.61
C PRO A 98 4.24 4.63 -8.19
N ALA A 99 2.91 4.49 -8.13
CA ALA A 99 2.03 5.54 -7.64
C ALA A 99 2.48 6.01 -6.25
N THR A 100 2.28 7.30 -5.97
CA THR A 100 2.48 7.81 -4.61
C THR A 100 1.26 7.46 -3.78
N CYS A 101 1.49 7.20 -2.50
CA CYS A 101 0.42 6.92 -1.56
C CYS A 101 -0.59 8.07 -1.38
N THR A 102 -0.24 9.30 -1.78
CA THR A 102 -1.14 10.46 -1.82
C THR A 102 -2.10 10.47 -3.01
N LEU A 103 -1.80 9.70 -4.08
CA LEU A 103 -2.70 9.53 -5.22
C LEU A 103 -3.86 8.58 -4.88
N TRP A 104 -3.66 7.63 -3.97
CA TRP A 104 -4.68 6.64 -3.59
C TRP A 104 -5.99 7.27 -3.11
N PRO A 105 -6.00 8.15 -2.09
CA PRO A 105 -7.24 8.71 -1.57
C PRO A 105 -7.90 9.66 -2.57
N ALA A 106 -7.11 10.25 -3.46
CA ALA A 106 -7.58 11.19 -4.48
C ALA A 106 -8.29 10.50 -5.66
N HIS A 107 -7.83 9.30 -6.05
CA HIS A 107 -8.32 8.59 -7.23
C HIS A 107 -9.21 7.37 -6.91
N CYS A 108 -8.93 6.69 -5.81
CA CYS A 108 -9.59 5.44 -5.42
C CYS A 108 -10.57 5.61 -4.25
N GLY A 109 -10.53 6.78 -3.59
CA GLY A 109 -11.31 7.07 -2.41
C GLY A 109 -10.71 6.49 -1.13
N THR A 110 -11.40 6.68 -0.01
CA THR A 110 -11.03 6.10 1.28
C THR A 110 -11.39 4.61 1.28
N LEU A 111 -10.43 3.73 1.56
CA LEU A 111 -10.64 2.28 1.76
C LEU A 111 -11.83 2.08 2.72
N ARG A 112 -12.94 1.53 2.21
CA ARG A 112 -14.15 1.22 2.99
C ARG A 112 -14.07 -0.18 3.56
#